data_AF-A0A363N3Q9-F1
#
_entry.id   AF-A0A363N3Q9-F1
#
_cell.length_a   1.000
_cell.length_b   1.000
_cell.length_c   1.000
_cell.angle_alpha   90.00
_cell.angle_beta   90.00
_cell.angle_gamma   90.00
#
_symmetry.space_group_name_H-M   'P 1'
#
loop_
_entity.id
_entity.type
_entity.pdbx_description
1 polymer ?
#
loop_
_entity_poly.entity_id
_entity_poly.type
_entity_poly.pdbx_seq_one_letter_code
_entity_poly.pdbx_strand_id
1 'polypeptide(L)'
;MARIFVGFMICFLLLNCSKKQDIEKNIPYIISKESKGKITGNDTIPPTPPIPGWLVYGTNTFIINTDSTAYYFQNKGIGFICGTPNADTIPYFINLQPKDLIQISNKNLYEFIKLNYKDNFRNATFIASESDTLKSKMFFDLFKSLNYFKRDRDFIAIRRTTQEEDTVLKYKRGNESYYPSEHIKWDKTKIKFPEFVKFVKKPK
;
A
#
# COMPACT_ATOMS: atom_id res chain seq x y z
N MET A 1 -25.99 54.13 29.05
CA MET A 1 -26.29 52.82 28.44
C MET A 1 -25.39 52.47 27.25
N ALA A 2 -25.03 53.42 26.38
CA ALA A 2 -24.15 53.17 25.23
C ALA A 2 -22.75 52.61 25.58
N ARG A 3 -22.15 53.01 26.71
CA ARG A 3 -20.82 52.52 27.14
C ARG A 3 -20.78 51.06 27.59
N ILE A 4 -21.91 50.52 28.07
CA ILE A 4 -22.02 49.10 28.48
C ILE A 4 -22.17 48.21 27.23
N PHE A 5 -22.86 48.70 26.20
CA PHE A 5 -23.01 48.01 24.92
C PHE A 5 -21.68 47.84 24.18
N VAL A 6 -20.79 48.84 24.23
CA VAL A 6 -19.46 48.76 23.59
C VAL A 6 -18.57 47.72 24.29
N GLY A 7 -18.61 47.63 25.62
CA GLY A 7 -17.88 46.60 26.37
C GLY A 7 -18.35 45.18 26.04
N PHE A 8 -19.66 44.98 25.89
CA PHE A 8 -20.23 43.68 25.51
C PHE A 8 -19.87 43.27 24.08
N MET A 9 -19.77 44.22 23.14
CA MET A 9 -19.41 43.97 21.75
C MET A 9 -17.94 43.55 21.57
N ILE A 10 -17.03 44.05 22.41
CA ILE A 10 -15.62 43.67 22.42
C ILE A 10 -15.42 42.24 22.93
N CYS A 11 -16.24 41.79 23.89
CA CYS A 11 -16.18 40.41 24.41
C CYS A 11 -16.58 39.36 23.36
N PHE A 12 -17.47 39.69 22.41
CA PHE A 12 -17.84 38.78 21.32
C PHE A 12 -16.73 38.60 20.27
N LEU A 13 -15.82 39.58 20.13
CA LEU A 13 -14.69 39.48 19.20
C LEU A 13 -13.58 38.53 19.70
N LEU A 14 -13.51 38.27 21.00
CA LEU A 14 -12.52 37.36 21.60
C LEU A 14 -13.03 35.90 21.73
N LEU A 15 -14.32 35.65 21.50
CA LEU A 15 -14.90 34.31 21.53
C LEU A 15 -14.73 33.53 20.22
N ASN A 16 -14.23 34.16 19.16
CA ASN A 16 -13.91 33.50 17.89
C ASN A 16 -12.50 32.88 17.90
N CYS A 17 -12.14 32.26 19.03
CA CYS A 17 -10.97 31.40 19.12
C CYS A 17 -11.34 30.08 18.41
N SER A 18 -11.30 30.11 17.08
CA SER A 18 -11.38 28.90 16.26
C SER A 18 -10.31 27.96 16.77
N LYS A 19 -10.70 26.86 17.43
CA LYS A 19 -9.80 25.75 17.76
C LYS A 19 -8.98 25.50 16.50
N LYS A 20 -7.67 25.79 16.54
CA LYS A 20 -6.75 25.33 15.52
C LYS A 20 -6.96 23.82 15.46
N GLN A 21 -7.62 23.37 14.40
CA GLN A 21 -7.77 21.96 14.12
C GLN A 21 -6.34 21.43 14.10
N ASP A 22 -6.00 20.54 15.04
CA ASP A 22 -4.67 19.94 15.09
C ASP A 22 -4.41 19.36 13.70
N ILE A 23 -3.52 20.02 12.96
CA ILE A 23 -3.10 19.54 11.65
C ILE A 23 -2.33 18.27 11.99
N GLU A 24 -2.97 17.12 11.77
CA GLU A 24 -2.37 15.80 11.90
C GLU A 24 -1.04 15.85 11.16
N LYS A 25 0.05 15.91 11.92
CA LYS A 25 1.37 16.12 11.34
C LYS A 25 1.74 14.82 10.65
N ASN A 26 1.91 14.88 9.33
CA ASN A 26 2.38 13.77 8.51
C ASN A 26 3.82 13.38 8.93
N ILE A 27 3.94 12.45 9.88
CA ILE A 27 5.22 11.91 10.33
C ILE A 27 5.68 10.89 9.28
N PRO A 28 6.92 10.99 8.76
CA PRO A 28 7.44 10.00 7.83
C PRO A 28 7.32 8.57 8.35
N TYR A 29 6.80 7.68 7.53
CA TYR A 29 6.66 6.26 7.83
C TYR A 29 7.92 5.53 7.33
N ILE A 30 8.59 4.78 8.19
CA ILE A 30 9.83 4.06 7.85
C ILE A 30 9.55 2.56 7.90
N ILE A 31 9.47 1.91 6.74
CA ILE A 31 9.01 0.51 6.60
C ILE A 31 9.84 -0.43 7.49
N SER A 32 11.17 -0.32 7.43
CA SER A 32 12.09 -1.13 8.24
C SER A 32 12.01 -0.88 9.75
N LYS A 33 11.49 0.28 10.18
CA LYS A 33 11.31 0.63 11.59
C LYS A 33 9.97 0.12 12.11
N GLU A 34 8.93 0.23 11.30
CA GLU A 34 7.57 -0.17 11.66
C GLU A 34 7.38 -1.69 11.67
N SER A 35 8.19 -2.43 10.91
CA SER A 35 8.19 -3.90 10.94
C SER A 35 8.81 -4.50 12.20
N LYS A 36 9.63 -3.73 12.94
CA LYS A 36 10.26 -4.16 14.19
C LYS A 36 9.27 -4.08 15.34
N GLY A 37 9.36 -5.02 16.27
CA GLY A 37 8.63 -4.95 17.53
C GLY A 37 9.02 -3.69 18.31
N LYS A 38 8.06 -3.15 19.07
CA LYS A 38 8.24 -1.91 19.83
C LYS A 38 7.67 -2.06 21.23
N ILE A 39 8.33 -1.46 22.20
CA ILE A 39 7.83 -1.36 23.57
C ILE A 39 7.12 -0.01 23.70
N THR A 40 5.85 -0.03 24.10
CA THR A 40 5.05 1.18 24.33
C THR A 40 4.53 1.14 25.76
N GLY A 41 5.13 1.93 26.66
CA GLY A 41 4.86 1.82 28.09
C GLY A 41 5.27 0.45 28.62
N ASN A 42 4.32 -0.29 29.18
CA ASN A 42 4.53 -1.66 29.68
C ASN A 42 4.19 -2.75 28.63
N ASP A 43 3.68 -2.37 27.46
CA ASP A 43 3.24 -3.32 26.43
C ASP A 43 4.35 -3.56 25.41
N THR A 44 4.60 -4.83 25.09
CA THR A 44 5.48 -5.22 23.99
C THR A 44 4.65 -5.56 22.77
N ILE A 45 4.75 -4.73 21.74
CA ILE A 45 4.16 -4.98 20.43
C ILE A 45 5.15 -5.86 19.66
N PRO A 46 4.81 -7.12 19.32
CA PRO A 46 5.71 -7.98 18.56
C PRO A 46 5.95 -7.43 17.15
N PRO A 47 7.04 -7.83 16.49
CA PRO A 47 7.25 -7.50 15.08
C PRO A 47 6.11 -8.03 14.22
N THR A 48 5.81 -7.32 13.14
CA THR A 48 4.81 -7.80 12.18
C THR A 48 5.37 -9.06 11.51
N PRO A 49 4.58 -10.16 11.41
CA PRO A 49 5.06 -11.36 10.74
C PRO A 49 5.43 -11.05 9.30
N PRO A 50 6.48 -11.69 8.74
CA PRO A 50 6.88 -11.44 7.37
C PRO A 50 5.75 -11.85 6.41
N ILE A 51 5.59 -11.08 5.34
CA ILE A 51 4.57 -11.34 4.33
C ILE A 51 4.97 -12.59 3.54
N PRO A 52 4.13 -13.64 3.48
CA PRO A 52 4.41 -14.82 2.67
C PRO A 52 4.51 -14.46 1.18
N GLY A 53 5.41 -15.10 0.44
CA GLY A 53 5.70 -14.83 -0.97
C GLY A 53 4.46 -14.87 -1.89
N TRP A 54 3.57 -15.83 -1.64
CA TRP A 54 2.30 -15.99 -2.36
C TRP A 54 1.28 -14.87 -2.08
N LEU A 55 1.46 -14.10 -1.00
CA LEU A 55 0.56 -13.03 -0.57
C LEU A 55 1.08 -11.63 -0.95
N VAL A 56 2.36 -11.50 -1.35
CA VAL A 56 3.06 -10.20 -1.52
C VAL A 56 2.33 -9.21 -2.44
N TYR A 57 1.62 -9.70 -3.46
CA TYR A 57 0.90 -8.87 -4.42
C TYR A 57 -0.56 -8.60 -4.04
N GLY A 58 -1.06 -9.27 -3.00
CA GLY A 58 -2.40 -9.07 -2.45
C GLY A 58 -3.52 -9.19 -3.49
N THR A 59 -4.66 -8.56 -3.17
CA THR A 59 -5.75 -8.31 -4.12
C THR A 59 -5.59 -6.94 -4.75
N ASN A 60 -5.11 -5.96 -3.97
CA ASN A 60 -4.87 -4.59 -4.39
C ASN A 60 -3.45 -4.19 -4.04
N THR A 61 -2.70 -3.65 -5.00
CA THR A 61 -1.38 -3.07 -4.72
C THR A 61 -1.30 -1.66 -5.27
N PHE A 62 -0.89 -0.74 -4.40
CA PHE A 62 -0.58 0.64 -4.72
C PHE A 62 0.92 0.86 -4.59
N ILE A 63 1.58 1.36 -5.62
CA ILE A 63 3.01 1.70 -5.58
C ILE A 63 3.15 3.23 -5.57
N ILE A 64 3.68 3.77 -4.48
CA ILE A 64 3.92 5.21 -4.37
C ILE A 64 4.97 5.65 -5.40
N ASN A 65 4.62 6.61 -6.25
CA ASN A 65 5.48 7.07 -7.35
C ASN A 65 6.02 8.50 -7.10
N THR A 66 5.14 9.44 -6.77
CA THR A 66 5.53 10.83 -6.47
C THR A 66 4.75 11.35 -5.28
N ASP A 67 4.93 12.64 -4.96
CA ASP A 67 4.16 13.31 -3.91
C ASP A 67 2.64 13.34 -4.20
N SER A 68 2.23 13.23 -5.47
CA SER A 68 0.83 13.38 -5.90
C SER A 68 0.27 12.19 -6.69
N THR A 69 1.09 11.16 -6.96
CA THR A 69 0.69 10.04 -7.81
C THR A 69 1.18 8.70 -7.26
N ALA A 70 0.40 7.65 -7.53
CA ALA A 70 0.78 6.26 -7.31
C ALA A 70 0.41 5.45 -8.55
N TYR A 71 1.05 4.31 -8.73
CA TYR A 71 0.54 3.27 -9.62
C TYR A 71 -0.35 2.31 -8.84
N TYR A 72 -1.33 1.73 -9.51
CA TYR A 72 -2.25 0.76 -8.97
C TYR A 72 -2.37 -0.42 -9.91
N PHE A 73 -2.43 -1.62 -9.35
CA PHE A 73 -2.92 -2.80 -10.05
C PHE A 73 -3.72 -3.68 -9.10
N GLN A 74 -4.61 -4.47 -9.70
CA GLN A 74 -5.43 -5.45 -9.01
C GLN A 74 -4.99 -6.85 -9.44
N ASN A 75 -4.82 -7.73 -8.46
CA ASN A 75 -4.57 -9.14 -8.74
C ASN A 75 -5.89 -9.91 -8.61
N LYS A 76 -6.24 -10.70 -9.64
CA LYS A 76 -7.56 -11.33 -9.79
C LYS A 76 -7.79 -12.53 -8.87
N GLY A 77 -6.83 -12.89 -8.02
CA GLY A 77 -7.03 -13.96 -7.06
C GLY A 77 -5.88 -14.07 -6.08
N ILE A 78 -6.22 -14.09 -4.80
CA ILE A 78 -5.38 -14.70 -3.79
C ILE A 78 -5.97 -16.10 -3.58
N GLY A 79 -5.27 -17.13 -4.07
CA GLY A 79 -5.53 -18.48 -3.60
C GLY A 79 -5.24 -18.49 -2.11
N PHE A 80 -6.29 -18.52 -1.29
CA PHE A 80 -6.15 -18.57 0.17
C PHE A 80 -5.64 -19.96 0.54
N ILE A 81 -4.32 -20.15 0.54
CA ILE A 81 -3.71 -21.39 1.04
C ILE A 81 -3.61 -21.23 2.56
N CYS A 82 -4.69 -21.54 3.28
CA CYS A 82 -4.60 -21.78 4.72
C CYS A 82 -3.73 -23.02 4.95
N GLY A 83 -2.68 -22.89 5.78
CA GLY A 83 -2.13 -24.04 6.49
C GLY A 83 -0.78 -24.61 6.01
N THR A 84 0.17 -23.79 5.57
CA THR A 84 1.57 -24.24 5.51
C THR A 84 2.48 -23.37 6.38
N PRO A 85 2.99 -23.89 7.52
CA PRO A 85 3.91 -23.20 8.42
C PRO A 85 5.25 -22.77 7.77
N ASN A 86 5.52 -23.22 6.54
CA ASN A 86 6.80 -23.07 5.84
C ASN A 86 6.69 -22.22 4.56
N ALA A 87 5.70 -21.32 4.45
CA ALA A 87 5.62 -20.44 3.30
C ALA A 87 6.83 -19.49 3.31
N ASP A 88 7.70 -19.63 2.31
CA ASP A 88 8.81 -18.71 2.10
C ASP A 88 8.30 -17.28 1.88
N THR A 89 9.16 -16.29 2.11
CA THR A 89 8.85 -14.87 1.95
C THR A 89 9.21 -14.35 0.56
N ILE A 90 9.64 -15.23 -0.34
CA ILE A 90 10.14 -14.88 -1.67
C ILE A 90 8.93 -14.66 -2.59
N PRO A 91 8.70 -13.43 -3.10
CA PRO A 91 7.56 -13.13 -3.97
C PRO A 91 7.48 -14.05 -5.20
N TYR A 92 6.28 -14.49 -5.55
CA TYR A 92 6.06 -15.33 -6.73
C TYR A 92 5.98 -14.47 -7.98
N PHE A 93 6.75 -14.76 -9.03
CA PHE A 93 6.68 -14.03 -10.28
C PHE A 93 5.26 -14.11 -10.88
N ILE A 94 4.61 -12.96 -11.05
CA ILE A 94 3.25 -12.88 -11.59
C ILE A 94 3.21 -12.40 -13.05
N ASN A 95 4.37 -12.10 -13.63
CA ASN A 95 4.54 -11.50 -14.95
C ASN A 95 3.77 -10.18 -15.11
N LEU A 96 3.74 -9.35 -14.04
CA LEU A 96 3.15 -8.02 -14.05
C LEU A 96 3.74 -7.21 -15.19
N GLN A 97 2.91 -6.55 -16.00
CA GLN A 97 3.35 -5.74 -17.14
C GLN A 97 3.14 -4.23 -16.91
N PRO A 98 3.90 -3.36 -17.59
CA PRO A 98 3.71 -1.91 -17.49
C PRO A 98 2.29 -1.45 -17.84
N LYS A 99 1.64 -2.12 -18.80
CA LYS A 99 0.25 -1.85 -19.18
C LYS A 99 -0.77 -2.17 -18.08
N ASP A 100 -0.42 -3.03 -17.13
CA ASP A 100 -1.31 -3.41 -16.02
C ASP A 100 -1.31 -2.35 -14.91
N LEU A 101 -0.31 -1.46 -14.92
CA LEU A 101 -0.21 -0.35 -13.98
C LEU A 101 -1.07 0.84 -14.42
N ILE A 102 -2.08 1.14 -13.62
CA ILE A 102 -2.91 2.34 -13.74
C ILE A 102 -2.31 3.43 -12.88
N GLN A 103 -2.08 4.62 -13.45
CA GLN A 103 -1.65 5.77 -12.65
C GLN A 103 -2.86 6.45 -12.02
N ILE A 104 -2.79 6.67 -10.71
CA ILE A 104 -3.81 7.37 -9.93
C ILE A 104 -3.22 8.65 -9.33
N SER A 105 -4.05 9.68 -9.18
CA SER A 105 -3.68 10.97 -8.61
C SER A 105 -4.32 11.14 -7.24
N ASN A 106 -3.68 11.90 -6.35
CA ASN A 106 -4.28 12.29 -5.08
C ASN A 106 -5.62 13.05 -5.26
N LYS A 107 -5.86 13.70 -6.40
CA LYS A 107 -7.11 14.43 -6.70
C LYS A 107 -8.34 13.53 -6.81
N ASN A 108 -8.18 12.31 -7.33
CA ASN A 108 -9.27 11.36 -7.56
C ASN A 108 -9.19 10.13 -6.65
N LEU A 109 -8.22 10.10 -5.75
CA LEU A 109 -7.91 8.96 -4.89
C LEU A 109 -9.10 8.49 -4.06
N TYR A 110 -9.78 9.41 -3.38
CA TYR A 110 -10.89 9.08 -2.50
C TYR A 110 -12.03 8.37 -3.27
N GLU A 111 -12.47 8.96 -4.39
CA GLU A 111 -13.52 8.36 -5.22
C GLU A 111 -13.04 7.05 -5.87
N PHE A 112 -11.77 6.96 -6.25
CA PHE A 112 -11.18 5.72 -6.76
C PHE A 112 -11.30 4.58 -5.73
N ILE A 113 -10.89 4.80 -4.48
CA ILE A 113 -11.00 3.79 -3.42
C ILE A 113 -12.47 3.47 -3.15
N LYS A 114 -13.33 4.48 -3.00
CA LYS A 114 -14.76 4.29 -2.73
C LYS A 114 -15.46 3.41 -3.75
N LEU A 115 -15.09 3.51 -5.03
CA LEU A 115 -15.69 2.73 -6.11
C LEU A 115 -15.10 1.32 -6.23
N ASN A 116 -13.79 1.16 -6.02
CA ASN A 116 -13.08 -0.09 -6.33
C ASN A 116 -12.82 -1.00 -5.12
N TYR A 117 -12.91 -0.49 -3.89
CA TYR A 117 -12.58 -1.25 -2.68
C TYR A 117 -13.75 -2.11 -2.15
N LYS A 118 -14.90 -2.11 -2.83
CA LYS A 118 -16.17 -2.70 -2.36
C LYS A 118 -16.33 -4.20 -2.60
N ASP A 119 -15.29 -4.90 -3.04
CA ASP A 119 -15.39 -6.32 -3.40
C ASP A 119 -15.92 -7.18 -2.22
N ASN A 120 -16.60 -8.28 -2.54
CA ASN A 120 -17.28 -9.16 -1.59
C ASN A 120 -16.31 -10.11 -0.84
N PHE A 121 -15.04 -10.12 -1.23
CA PHE A 121 -13.95 -10.87 -0.61
C PHE A 121 -13.06 -9.99 0.28
N ARG A 122 -12.26 -10.64 1.16
CA ARG A 122 -11.30 -9.97 2.05
C ARG A 122 -10.25 -9.22 1.24
N ASN A 123 -10.19 -7.88 1.37
CA ASN A 123 -9.14 -7.10 0.71
C ASN A 123 -7.80 -7.30 1.42
N ALA A 124 -6.82 -7.75 0.65
CA ALA A 124 -5.43 -7.84 1.04
C ALA A 124 -4.69 -6.73 0.29
N THR A 125 -4.56 -5.58 0.92
CA THR A 125 -4.07 -4.38 0.25
C THR A 125 -2.63 -4.10 0.63
N PHE A 126 -1.79 -3.86 -0.38
CA PHE A 126 -0.40 -3.48 -0.19
C PHE A 126 -0.18 -2.03 -0.64
N ILE A 127 0.55 -1.28 0.18
CA ILE A 127 1.14 0.00 -0.22
C ILE A 127 2.65 -0.23 -0.31
N ALA A 128 3.17 -0.17 -1.54
CA ALA A 128 4.55 -0.43 -1.87
C ALA A 128 5.32 0.88 -2.17
N SER A 129 6.63 0.84 -1.94
CA SER A 129 7.54 1.96 -2.21
C SER A 129 8.95 1.47 -2.53
N GLU A 130 9.60 2.09 -3.51
CA GLU A 130 11.03 1.85 -3.80
C GLU A 130 11.91 2.34 -2.63
N SER A 131 11.47 3.37 -1.91
CA SER A 131 12.13 3.89 -0.71
C SER A 131 11.63 3.22 0.56
N ASP A 132 12.52 3.02 1.52
CA ASP A 132 12.16 2.59 2.89
C ASP A 132 11.39 3.68 3.66
N THR A 133 11.56 4.95 3.28
CA THR A 133 10.89 6.08 3.94
C THR A 133 9.80 6.67 3.07
N LEU A 134 8.57 6.62 3.58
CA LEU A 134 7.36 7.17 2.99
C LEU A 134 7.02 8.51 3.66
N LYS A 135 7.14 9.59 2.89
CA LYS A 135 6.84 10.96 3.34
C LYS A 135 5.96 11.75 2.37
N SER A 136 5.48 11.10 1.31
CA SER A 136 4.68 11.76 0.28
C SER A 136 3.26 12.04 0.77
N LYS A 137 2.69 13.16 0.33
CA LYS A 137 1.27 13.46 0.55
C LYS A 137 0.38 12.34 0.00
N MET A 138 0.70 11.81 -1.17
CA MET A 138 0.01 10.67 -1.78
C MET A 138 -0.08 9.46 -0.83
N PHE A 139 0.99 9.13 -0.11
CA PHE A 139 0.98 8.02 0.84
C PHE A 139 -0.01 8.27 1.98
N PHE A 140 0.05 9.45 2.61
CA PHE A 140 -0.84 9.78 3.73
C PHE A 140 -2.31 9.85 3.29
N ASP A 141 -2.59 10.48 2.15
CA ASP A 141 -3.95 10.54 1.59
C ASP A 141 -4.49 9.13 1.26
N LEU A 142 -3.64 8.26 0.70
CA LEU A 142 -4.00 6.88 0.36
C LEU A 142 -4.27 6.06 1.61
N PHE A 143 -3.33 6.09 2.57
CA PHE A 143 -3.45 5.33 3.81
C PHE A 143 -4.70 5.76 4.60
N LYS A 144 -4.98 7.06 4.66
CA LYS A 144 -6.21 7.59 5.26
C LYS A 144 -7.47 7.10 4.54
N SER A 145 -7.50 7.19 3.21
CA SER A 145 -8.64 6.75 2.40
C SER A 145 -8.91 5.26 2.55
N LEU A 146 -7.86 4.44 2.49
CA LEU A 146 -7.96 2.99 2.69
C LEU A 146 -8.46 2.66 4.11
N ASN A 147 -7.96 3.32 5.15
CA ASN A 147 -8.43 3.08 6.52
C ASN A 147 -9.88 3.53 6.75
N TYR A 148 -10.38 4.50 5.98
CA TYR A 148 -11.78 4.89 6.02
C TYR A 148 -12.71 3.85 5.39
N PHE A 149 -12.28 3.21 4.30
CA PHE A 149 -13.10 2.24 3.56
C PHE A 149 -12.86 0.77 3.90
N LYS A 150 -11.80 0.44 4.65
CA LYS A 150 -11.52 -0.94 5.06
C LYS A 150 -12.64 -1.52 5.91
N ARG A 151 -12.92 -2.81 5.73
CA ARG A 151 -13.82 -3.60 6.57
C ARG A 151 -13.03 -4.42 7.59
N ASP A 152 -13.71 -4.98 8.58
CA ASP A 152 -13.08 -5.73 9.69
C ASP A 152 -12.15 -6.87 9.25
N ARG A 153 -12.46 -7.51 8.11
CA ARG A 153 -11.63 -8.61 7.58
C ARG A 153 -10.47 -8.10 6.74
N ASP A 154 -10.53 -6.89 6.21
CA ASP A 154 -9.52 -6.36 5.31
C ASP A 154 -8.21 -6.10 6.06
N PHE A 155 -7.09 -6.17 5.36
CA PHE A 155 -5.82 -5.71 5.90
C PHE A 155 -5.09 -4.80 4.90
N ILE A 156 -4.30 -3.90 5.47
CA ILE A 156 -3.42 -3.01 4.72
C ILE A 156 -2.01 -3.27 5.26
N ALA A 157 -1.11 -3.67 4.37
CA ALA A 157 0.30 -3.87 4.68
C ALA A 157 1.15 -2.88 3.87
N ILE A 158 2.18 -2.34 4.51
CA ILE A 158 3.11 -1.42 3.87
C ILE A 158 4.43 -2.14 3.71
N ARG A 159 5.00 -2.14 2.49
CA ARG A 159 6.24 -2.86 2.19
C ARG A 159 7.09 -2.12 1.16
N ARG A 160 8.33 -2.57 0.97
CA ARG A 160 9.11 -2.15 -0.20
C ARG A 160 8.59 -2.85 -1.47
N THR A 161 8.92 -2.27 -2.62
CA THR A 161 8.70 -2.90 -3.91
C THR A 161 9.47 -4.22 -4.05
N THR A 162 8.92 -5.14 -4.84
CA THR A 162 9.59 -6.38 -5.24
C THR A 162 10.55 -6.13 -6.41
N GLN A 163 11.45 -7.08 -6.70
CA GLN A 163 12.31 -7.00 -7.88
C GLN A 163 11.51 -6.87 -9.19
N GLU A 164 10.37 -7.55 -9.27
CA GLU A 164 9.46 -7.47 -10.42
C GLU A 164 8.84 -6.08 -10.53
N GLU A 165 8.33 -5.51 -9.43
CA GLU A 165 7.77 -4.16 -9.42
C GLU A 165 8.81 -3.11 -9.82
N ASP A 166 10.02 -3.14 -9.25
CA ASP A 166 11.11 -2.22 -9.62
C ASP A 166 11.41 -2.29 -11.13
N THR A 167 11.41 -3.51 -11.67
CA THR A 167 11.62 -3.76 -13.10
C THR A 167 10.49 -3.16 -13.92
N VAL A 168 9.23 -3.48 -13.60
CA VAL A 168 8.06 -2.98 -14.32
C VAL A 168 7.99 -1.45 -14.30
N LEU A 169 8.29 -0.83 -13.15
CA LEU A 169 8.28 0.62 -12.99
C LEU A 169 9.32 1.29 -13.91
N LYS A 170 10.51 0.69 -14.06
CA LYS A 170 11.53 1.19 -14.99
C LYS A 170 10.98 1.28 -16.42
N TYR A 171 10.35 0.22 -16.91
CA TYR A 171 9.74 0.18 -18.24
C TYR A 171 8.53 1.12 -18.36
N LYS A 172 7.66 1.14 -17.34
CA LYS A 172 6.50 2.04 -17.30
C LYS A 172 6.90 3.51 -17.41
N ARG A 173 7.93 3.93 -16.68
CA ARG A 173 8.47 5.31 -16.71
C ARG A 173 9.18 5.62 -18.03
N GLY A 174 9.71 4.61 -18.71
CA GLY A 174 10.22 4.70 -20.09
C GLY A 174 9.13 4.75 -21.17
N ASN A 175 7.85 4.78 -20.79
CA ASN A 175 6.69 4.69 -21.68
C ASN A 175 6.60 3.38 -22.50
N GLU A 176 7.27 2.33 -22.02
CA GLU A 176 7.14 1.00 -22.62
C GLU A 176 5.89 0.30 -22.05
N SER A 177 5.12 -0.33 -22.92
CA SER A 177 3.90 -1.06 -22.54
C SER A 177 4.16 -2.50 -22.11
N TYR A 178 5.36 -3.00 -22.39
CA TYR A 178 5.80 -4.38 -22.18
C TYR A 178 7.29 -4.42 -21.83
N TYR A 179 7.73 -5.53 -21.23
CA TYR A 179 9.14 -5.90 -21.18
C TYR A 179 9.32 -7.39 -21.47
N PRO A 180 10.45 -7.80 -22.07
CA PRO A 180 10.73 -9.21 -22.33
C PRO A 180 11.23 -9.89 -21.05
N SER A 181 10.31 -10.48 -20.28
CA SER A 181 10.62 -11.06 -18.96
C SER A 181 11.63 -12.21 -19.04
N GLU A 182 11.64 -12.93 -20.14
CA GLU A 182 12.57 -14.02 -20.50
C GLU A 182 14.01 -13.55 -20.70
N HIS A 183 14.24 -12.28 -21.03
CA HIS A 183 15.57 -11.70 -21.23
C HIS A 183 16.12 -11.01 -19.97
N ILE A 184 15.34 -10.98 -18.89
CA ILE A 184 15.76 -10.37 -17.63
C ILE A 184 16.45 -11.42 -16.75
N LYS A 185 17.64 -11.07 -16.27
CA LYS A 185 18.37 -11.89 -15.30
C LYS A 185 17.81 -11.68 -13.90
N TRP A 186 16.79 -12.45 -13.56
CA TRP A 186 16.13 -12.43 -12.26
C TRP A 186 17.04 -12.95 -11.13
N ASP A 187 16.96 -12.32 -9.97
CA ASP A 187 17.65 -12.77 -8.76
C ASP A 187 16.75 -13.81 -8.08
N LYS A 188 17.08 -15.09 -8.28
CA LYS A 188 16.29 -16.22 -7.77
C LYS A 188 16.19 -16.29 -6.24
N THR A 189 16.99 -15.49 -5.52
CA THR A 189 16.86 -15.33 -4.06
C THR A 189 15.79 -14.33 -3.65
N LYS A 190 15.32 -13.50 -4.59
CA LYS A 190 14.34 -12.41 -4.38
C LYS A 190 13.05 -12.60 -5.16
N ILE A 191 12.99 -13.58 -6.06
CA ILE A 191 11.79 -13.92 -6.80
C ILE A 191 11.73 -15.42 -7.11
N LYS A 192 10.52 -15.98 -7.01
CA LYS A 192 10.27 -17.40 -7.25
C LYS A 192 9.39 -17.58 -8.48
N PHE A 193 9.86 -18.35 -9.45
CA PHE A 193 9.05 -18.72 -10.60
C PHE A 193 8.19 -19.93 -10.24
N PRO A 194 6.91 -19.99 -10.66
CA PRO A 194 6.13 -21.20 -10.50
C PRO A 194 6.87 -22.34 -11.23
N GLU A 195 7.19 -23.41 -10.52
CA GLU A 195 7.64 -24.63 -11.17
C GLU A 195 6.49 -25.14 -12.01
N PHE A 196 6.67 -25.21 -13.33
CA PHE A 196 5.72 -25.90 -14.19
C PHE A 196 5.62 -27.33 -13.65
N VAL A 197 4.51 -27.67 -13.00
CA VAL A 197 4.22 -29.05 -12.62
C VAL A 197 4.17 -29.82 -13.93
N LYS A 198 5.26 -30.53 -14.25
CA LYS A 198 5.30 -31.49 -15.34
C LYS A 198 4.30 -32.57 -14.94
N PHE A 199 3.07 -32.49 -15.46
CA PHE A 199 2.12 -33.59 -15.35
C PHE A 199 2.84 -34.83 -15.89
N VAL A 200 3.21 -35.73 -14.99
CA VAL A 200 3.84 -37.01 -15.32
C VAL A 200 2.90 -37.70 -16.30
N LYS A 201 3.44 -38.06 -17.47
CA LYS A 201 2.70 -38.71 -18.57
C LYS A 201 1.75 -39.77 -18.02
N LYS A 202 0.51 -39.79 -18.51
CA LYS A 202 -0.47 -40.85 -18.24
C LYS A 202 0.20 -42.23 -18.45
N PRO A 203 -0.01 -43.20 -17.56
CA PRO A 203 0.48 -44.55 -17.77
C PRO A 203 -0.12 -45.12 -19.07
N LYS A 204 0.70 -45.89 -19.78
CA LYS A 204 0.40 -46.50 -21.08
C LYS A 204 -0.82 -47.43 -21.01
#